data_AF-A0A833GQ66-F1
#
_entry.id   AF-A0A833GQ66-F1
#
_cell.length_a   1.000
_cell.length_b   1.000
_cell.length_c   1.000
_cell.angle_alpha   90.00
_cell.angle_beta   90.00
_cell.angle_gamma   90.00
#
_symmetry.space_group_name_H-M   'P 1'
#
loop_
_entity.id
_entity.type
_entity.pdbx_description
1 polymer ?
#
loop_
_entity_poly.entity_id
_entity_poly.type
_entity_poly.pdbx_seq_one_letter_code
_entity_poly.pdbx_strand_id
1 'polypeptide(L)'
;ALGPLVGTLLSLPIFDGGARAAGVDRANAAYDEEAARYRQTLLQAFKEVEDNLAHLRILDRQHAAQDRAVGAARRAAELSQIQHREGAIGYLAVIDADRSVLQQRRSAVSLDGERARATVNLIRALGGGW
;
A
#
# COMPACT_ATOMS: atom_id res chain seq x y z
N ALA A 1 69.94 5.82 39.68
CA ALA A 1 69.00 5.18 38.72
C ALA A 1 67.57 5.55 39.11
N LEU A 2 67.02 6.63 38.55
CA LEU A 2 65.57 6.91 38.54
C LEU A 2 65.29 7.66 37.24
N GLY A 3 64.87 6.91 36.21
CA GLY A 3 64.74 7.34 34.83
C GLY A 3 63.48 8.17 34.53
N PRO A 4 63.29 8.58 33.26
CA PRO A 4 62.36 9.60 32.79
C PRO A 4 60.90 9.08 32.70
N LEU A 5 60.36 8.60 33.81
CA LEU A 5 58.99 8.08 33.90
C LEU A 5 57.94 9.14 34.24
N VAL A 6 58.34 10.41 34.39
CA VAL A 6 57.44 11.51 34.77
C VAL A 6 56.82 12.21 33.54
N GLY A 7 57.39 12.05 32.34
CA GLY A 7 56.89 12.70 31.11
C GLY A 7 55.74 11.97 30.40
N THR A 8 55.49 10.71 30.74
CA THR A 8 54.45 9.86 30.10
C THR A 8 53.20 9.68 30.95
N LEU A 9 53.15 10.27 32.16
CA LEU A 9 51.99 10.22 33.03
C LEU A 9 51.20 11.53 32.91
N LEU A 10 49.92 11.40 32.59
CA LEU A 10 48.89 12.45 32.56
C LEU A 10 48.76 13.25 31.25
N SER A 11 48.37 12.57 30.17
CA SER A 11 47.43 13.17 29.20
C SER A 11 45.96 13.05 29.67
N LEU A 12 45.72 12.80 30.97
CA LEU A 12 44.40 12.95 31.57
C LEU A 12 44.08 14.44 31.63
N PRO A 13 43.11 14.95 30.85
CA PRO A 13 42.72 16.33 30.97
C PRO A 13 41.98 16.48 32.31
N ILE A 14 42.63 17.15 33.26
CA ILE A 14 42.06 17.41 34.60
C ILE A 14 40.90 18.42 34.49
N PHE A 15 40.93 19.30 33.47
CA PHE A 15 39.86 20.23 33.11
C PHE A 15 39.70 20.25 31.59
N ASP A 16 38.56 19.78 31.08
CA ASP A 16 38.20 19.80 29.65
C ASP A 16 36.98 20.68 29.36
N GLY A 17 36.51 21.45 30.34
CA GLY A 17 35.36 22.36 30.21
C GLY A 17 34.04 21.65 29.85
N GLY A 18 33.94 20.34 30.09
CA GLY A 18 32.77 19.54 29.69
C GLY A 18 32.80 19.06 28.25
N ALA A 19 33.88 19.27 27.48
CA ALA A 19 33.98 18.86 26.09
C ALA A 19 33.78 17.35 25.88
N ARG A 20 34.28 16.49 26.79
CA ARG A 20 34.01 15.04 26.73
C ARG A 20 32.56 14.71 27.05
N ALA A 21 31.96 15.35 28.05
CA ALA A 21 30.56 15.16 28.37
C ALA A 21 29.67 15.54 27.17
N ALA A 22 29.91 16.71 26.57
CA ALA A 22 29.24 17.14 25.34
C ALA A 22 29.50 16.19 24.15
N GLY A 23 30.68 15.55 24.09
CA GLY A 23 30.99 14.51 23.10
C GLY A 23 30.16 13.23 23.29
N VAL A 24 30.01 12.78 24.54
CA VAL A 24 29.14 11.64 24.91
C VAL A 24 27.67 11.99 24.65
N ASP A 25 27.22 13.18 25.04
CA ASP A 25 25.86 13.64 24.80
C ASP A 25 25.53 13.71 23.31
N ARG A 26 26.47 14.19 22.48
CA ARG A 26 26.33 14.17 21.02
C ARG A 26 26.23 12.74 20.47
N ALA A 27 27.05 11.82 20.98
CA ALA A 27 27.00 10.42 20.56
C ALA A 27 25.69 9.73 20.96
N ASN A 28 25.18 10.00 22.16
CA ASN A 28 23.90 9.52 22.63
C ASN A 28 22.74 10.09 21.80
N ALA A 29 22.75 11.39 21.53
CA ALA A 29 21.74 12.03 20.69
C ALA A 29 21.73 11.45 19.26
N ALA A 30 22.90 11.19 18.67
CA ALA A 30 23.00 10.53 17.37
C ALA A 30 22.47 9.09 17.40
N TYR A 31 22.73 8.34 18.48
CA TYR A 31 22.16 7.00 18.66
C TYR A 31 20.63 7.04 18.75
N ASP A 32 20.08 7.96 19.54
CA ASP A 32 18.62 8.13 19.68
C ASP A 32 17.99 8.52 18.34
N GLU A 33 18.65 9.36 17.55
CA GLU A 33 18.22 9.73 16.20
C GLU A 33 18.17 8.50 15.27
N GLU A 34 19.21 7.67 15.26
CA GLU A 34 19.24 6.44 14.46
C GLU A 34 18.19 5.42 14.92
N ALA A 35 17.99 5.26 16.23
CA ALA A 35 16.95 4.40 16.77
C ALA A 35 15.55 4.89 16.36
N ALA A 36 15.32 6.20 16.38
CA ALA A 36 14.08 6.82 15.90
C ALA A 36 13.88 6.62 14.39
N ARG A 37 14.92 6.82 13.57
CA ARG A 37 14.90 6.55 12.12
C ARG A 37 14.53 5.09 11.83
N TYR A 38 15.16 4.15 12.53
CA TYR A 38 14.86 2.73 12.38
C TYR A 38 13.40 2.42 12.72
N ARG A 39 12.90 2.93 13.85
CA ARG A 39 11.50 2.77 14.25
C ARG A 39 10.54 3.35 13.21
N GLN A 40 10.85 4.52 12.66
CA GLN A 40 10.04 5.15 11.62
C GLN A 40 9.99 4.29 10.35
N THR A 41 11.12 3.75 9.90
CA THR A 41 11.19 2.85 8.73
C THR A 41 10.31 1.61 8.93
N LEU A 42 10.36 0.99 10.11
CA LEU A 42 9.50 -0.15 10.44
C LEU A 42 8.02 0.23 10.40
N LEU A 43 7.63 1.31 11.07
CA LEU A 43 6.23 1.76 11.10
C LEU A 43 5.71 2.07 9.70
N GLN A 44 6.54 2.67 8.85
CA GLN A 44 6.21 2.93 7.46
C GLN A 44 5.98 1.64 6.68
N ALA A 45 6.86 0.64 6.82
CA ALA A 45 6.69 -0.66 6.18
C ALA A 45 5.41 -1.38 6.63
N PHE A 46 5.11 -1.38 7.93
CA PHE A 46 3.85 -1.94 8.45
C PHE A 46 2.62 -1.24 7.88
N LYS A 47 2.64 0.10 7.86
CA LYS A 47 1.56 0.91 7.27
C LYS A 47 1.34 0.56 5.79
N GLU A 48 2.40 0.44 5.01
CA GLU A 48 2.30 0.09 3.58
C GLU A 48 1.67 -1.28 3.36
N VAL A 49 2.03 -2.29 4.17
CA VAL A 49 1.42 -3.63 4.10
C VAL A 49 -0.07 -3.58 4.46
N GLU A 50 -0.42 -2.90 5.55
CA GLU A 50 -1.82 -2.76 5.97
C GLU A 50 -2.67 -2.02 4.95
N ASP A 51 -2.17 -0.93 4.38
CA ASP A 51 -2.85 -0.15 3.36
C ASP A 51 -3.14 -1.02 2.11
N ASN A 52 -2.17 -1.83 1.67
CA ASN A 52 -2.35 -2.75 0.53
C ASN A 52 -3.35 -3.88 0.83
N LEU A 53 -3.29 -4.50 2.02
CA LEU A 53 -4.25 -5.53 2.44
C LEU A 53 -5.67 -4.96 2.54
N ALA A 54 -5.81 -3.76 3.09
CA ALA A 54 -7.10 -3.07 3.16
C ALA A 54 -7.64 -2.77 1.76
N HIS A 55 -6.78 -2.32 0.83
CA HIS A 55 -7.15 -2.06 -0.55
C HIS A 55 -7.65 -3.32 -1.28
N LEU A 56 -6.94 -4.45 -1.16
CA LEU A 56 -7.39 -5.74 -1.73
C LEU A 56 -8.75 -6.18 -1.20
N ARG A 57 -8.99 -6.06 0.11
CA ARG A 57 -10.27 -6.38 0.72
C ARG A 57 -11.42 -5.48 0.23
N ILE A 58 -11.14 -4.21 -0.06
CA ILE A 58 -12.13 -3.30 -0.64
C ILE A 58 -12.43 -3.70 -2.09
N LEU A 59 -11.39 -4.03 -2.88
CA LEU A 59 -11.55 -4.51 -4.26
C LEU A 59 -12.39 -5.79 -4.32
N ASP A 60 -12.19 -6.73 -3.40
CA ASP A 60 -13.02 -7.96 -3.34
C ASP A 60 -14.52 -7.65 -3.14
N ARG A 61 -14.85 -6.64 -2.32
CA ARG A 61 -16.24 -6.20 -2.14
C ARG A 61 -16.79 -5.50 -3.38
N GLN A 62 -15.96 -4.70 -4.05
CA GLN A 62 -16.33 -4.04 -5.31
C GLN A 62 -16.59 -5.06 -6.42
N HIS A 63 -15.74 -6.09 -6.54
CA HIS A 63 -15.93 -7.23 -7.44
C HIS A 63 -17.28 -7.91 -7.22
N ALA A 64 -17.60 -8.29 -5.98
CA ALA A 64 -18.87 -8.93 -5.67
C ALA A 64 -20.10 -8.04 -5.98
N ALA A 65 -19.97 -6.72 -5.84
CA ALA A 65 -21.02 -5.79 -6.25
C ALA A 65 -21.13 -5.71 -7.78
N GLN A 66 -19.99 -5.67 -8.48
CA GLN A 66 -19.93 -5.60 -9.93
C GLN A 66 -20.47 -6.86 -10.61
N ASP A 67 -20.19 -8.05 -10.06
CA ASP A 67 -20.76 -9.32 -10.53
C ASP A 67 -22.31 -9.31 -10.46
N ARG A 68 -22.85 -8.77 -9.36
CA ARG A 68 -24.30 -8.58 -9.22
C ARG A 68 -24.84 -7.59 -10.24
N ALA A 69 -24.12 -6.51 -10.53
CA ALA A 69 -24.49 -5.54 -11.55
C ALA A 69 -24.51 -6.15 -12.96
N VAL A 70 -23.49 -6.94 -13.31
CA VAL A 70 -23.45 -7.69 -14.58
C VAL A 70 -24.62 -8.67 -14.66
N GLY A 71 -24.90 -9.42 -13.59
CA GLY A 71 -26.04 -10.33 -13.53
C GLY A 71 -27.39 -9.63 -13.70
N ALA A 72 -27.57 -8.46 -13.07
CA ALA A 72 -28.78 -7.66 -13.19
C ALA A 72 -28.96 -7.10 -14.62
N ALA A 73 -27.89 -6.56 -15.22
CA ALA A 73 -27.92 -6.06 -16.59
C ALA A 73 -28.26 -7.18 -17.59
N ARG A 74 -27.71 -8.39 -17.40
CA ARG A 74 -28.03 -9.56 -18.26
C ARG A 74 -29.50 -9.92 -18.20
N ARG A 75 -30.10 -9.97 -17.00
CA ARG A 75 -31.54 -10.24 -16.85
C ARG A 75 -32.39 -9.15 -17.52
N ALA A 76 -32.00 -7.88 -17.39
CA ALA A 76 -32.69 -6.79 -18.06
C ALA A 76 -32.63 -6.91 -19.59
N ALA A 77 -31.46 -7.27 -20.14
CA ALA A 77 -31.30 -7.51 -21.58
C ALA A 77 -32.15 -8.68 -22.07
N GLU A 78 -32.19 -9.79 -21.34
CA GLU A 78 -33.06 -10.93 -21.65
C GLU A 78 -34.55 -10.54 -21.66
N LEU A 79 -35.00 -9.77 -20.67
CA LEU A 79 -36.36 -9.25 -20.62
C LEU A 79 -36.67 -8.30 -21.78
N SER A 80 -35.74 -7.42 -22.15
CA SER A 80 -35.90 -6.56 -23.33
C SER A 80 -36.03 -7.37 -24.62
N GLN A 81 -35.27 -8.46 -24.76
CA GLN A 81 -35.41 -9.35 -25.93
C GLN A 81 -36.78 -10.02 -25.98
N ILE A 82 -37.32 -10.46 -24.84
CA ILE A 82 -38.69 -11.04 -24.75
C ILE A 82 -39.72 -10.00 -25.17
N GLN A 83 -39.72 -8.82 -24.54
CA GLN A 83 -40.67 -7.75 -24.83
C GLN A 83 -40.60 -7.29 -26.29
N HIS A 84 -39.41 -7.27 -26.90
CA HIS A 84 -39.28 -6.93 -28.31
C HIS A 84 -39.91 -8.00 -29.21
N ARG A 85 -39.69 -9.29 -28.92
CA ARG A 85 -40.33 -10.40 -29.66
C ARG A 85 -41.85 -10.38 -29.54
N GLU A 86 -42.37 -9.94 -28.40
CA GLU A 86 -43.80 -9.75 -28.16
C GLU A 86 -44.36 -8.44 -28.77
N GLY A 87 -43.50 -7.60 -29.36
CA GLY A 87 -43.89 -6.32 -29.96
C GLY A 87 -44.17 -5.20 -28.96
N ALA A 88 -43.89 -5.41 -27.67
CA ALA A 88 -44.14 -4.43 -26.61
C ALA A 88 -43.13 -3.26 -26.62
N ILE A 89 -41.90 -3.49 -27.12
CA ILE A 89 -40.86 -2.46 -27.24
C ILE A 89 -40.15 -2.51 -28.60
N GLY A 90 -39.60 -1.37 -29.02
CA GLY A 90 -38.75 -1.29 -30.21
C GLY A 90 -37.36 -1.90 -30.00
N TYR A 91 -36.71 -2.31 -31.08
CA TYR A 91 -35.38 -2.96 -31.03
C TYR A 91 -34.28 -2.08 -30.42
N LEU A 92 -34.42 -0.75 -30.49
CA LEU A 92 -33.48 0.19 -29.85
C LEU A 92 -33.36 -0.08 -28.33
N ALA A 93 -34.45 -0.43 -27.66
CA ALA A 93 -34.43 -0.76 -26.24
C ALA A 93 -33.65 -2.05 -25.92
N VAL A 94 -33.57 -2.99 -26.87
CA VAL A 94 -32.70 -4.18 -26.77
C VAL A 94 -31.24 -3.75 -26.86
N ILE A 95 -30.90 -2.92 -27.86
CA ILE A 95 -29.54 -2.40 -28.03
C ILE A 95 -29.07 -1.63 -26.77
N ASP A 96 -29.94 -0.83 -26.18
CA ASP A 96 -29.60 -0.07 -24.98
C ASP A 96 -29.38 -0.98 -23.76
N ALA A 97 -30.16 -2.06 -23.63
CA ALA A 97 -29.94 -3.06 -22.60
C ALA A 97 -28.61 -3.83 -22.81
N ASP A 98 -28.30 -4.21 -24.05
CA ASP A 98 -27.03 -4.86 -24.40
C ASP A 98 -25.82 -3.94 -24.18
N ARG A 99 -25.96 -2.64 -24.47
CA ARG A 99 -24.95 -1.62 -24.14
C ARG A 99 -24.71 -1.53 -22.64
N SER A 100 -25.76 -1.59 -21.84
CA SER A 100 -25.66 -1.63 -20.38
C SER A 100 -24.89 -2.87 -19.91
N VAL A 101 -25.20 -4.06 -20.45
CA VAL A 101 -24.44 -5.30 -20.17
C VAL A 101 -22.95 -5.13 -20.50
N LEU A 102 -22.63 -4.61 -21.68
CA LEU A 102 -21.25 -4.38 -22.10
C LEU A 102 -20.53 -3.42 -21.16
N GLN A 103 -21.18 -2.32 -20.76
CA GLN A 103 -20.61 -1.35 -19.83
C GLN A 103 -20.28 -2.01 -18.48
N GLN A 104 -21.20 -2.80 -17.92
CA GLN A 104 -20.95 -3.49 -16.65
C GLN A 104 -19.84 -4.54 -16.75
N ARG A 105 -19.71 -5.23 -17.89
CA ARG A 105 -18.60 -6.18 -18.11
C ARG A 105 -17.25 -5.46 -18.20
N ARG A 106 -17.19 -4.30 -18.87
CA ARG A 106 -15.96 -3.49 -18.95
C ARG A 106 -15.52 -3.01 -17.56
N SER A 107 -16.45 -2.59 -16.72
CA SER A 107 -16.17 -2.24 -15.32
C SER A 107 -15.62 -3.42 -14.53
N ALA A 108 -16.18 -4.63 -14.70
CA ALA A 108 -15.66 -5.84 -14.04
C ALA A 108 -14.19 -6.13 -14.44
N VAL A 109 -13.89 -6.08 -15.74
CA VAL A 109 -12.52 -6.29 -16.24
C VAL A 109 -11.56 -5.20 -15.75
N SER A 110 -12.03 -3.96 -15.59
CA SER A 110 -11.20 -2.89 -15.01
C SER A 110 -10.84 -3.21 -13.55
N LEU A 111 -11.80 -3.68 -12.76
CA LEU A 111 -11.57 -4.10 -11.38
C LEU A 111 -10.62 -5.30 -11.28
N ASP A 112 -10.66 -6.23 -12.25
CA ASP A 112 -9.69 -7.34 -12.31
C ASP A 112 -8.27 -6.81 -12.50
N GLY A 113 -8.10 -5.83 -13.39
CA GLY A 113 -6.82 -5.14 -13.60
C GLY A 113 -6.33 -4.40 -12.36
N GLU A 114 -7.23 -3.75 -11.62
CA GLU A 114 -6.90 -3.09 -10.35
C GLU A 114 -6.45 -4.09 -9.28
N ARG A 115 -7.15 -5.23 -9.16
CA ARG A 115 -6.77 -6.32 -8.25
C ARG A 115 -5.40 -6.90 -8.56
N ALA A 116 -5.09 -7.09 -9.85
CA ALA A 116 -3.76 -7.55 -10.26
C ALA A 116 -2.66 -6.56 -9.83
N ARG A 117 -2.86 -5.24 -10.06
CA ARG A 117 -1.90 -4.20 -9.62
C ARG A 117 -1.76 -4.16 -8.10
N ALA A 118 -2.86 -4.21 -7.37
CA ALA A 118 -2.87 -4.24 -5.90
C ALA A 118 -2.09 -5.45 -5.35
N THR A 119 -2.20 -6.60 -6.01
CA THR A 119 -1.47 -7.81 -5.64
C THR A 119 0.04 -7.64 -5.84
N VAL A 120 0.47 -7.05 -6.96
CA VAL A 120 1.89 -6.73 -7.21
C VAL A 120 2.42 -5.73 -6.18
N ASN A 121 1.64 -4.71 -5.83
CA ASN A 121 2.02 -3.73 -4.81
C ASN A 121 2.19 -4.37 -3.42
N LEU A 122 1.31 -5.32 -3.05
CA LEU A 122 1.46 -6.08 -1.81
C LEU A 122 2.75 -6.91 -1.79
N ILE A 123 3.06 -7.61 -2.89
CA ILE A 123 4.31 -8.39 -3.01
C ILE A 123 5.52 -7.47 -2.82
N ARG A 124 5.50 -6.28 -3.41
CA ARG A 124 6.55 -5.28 -3.24
C ARG A 124 6.66 -4.78 -1.79
N ALA A 125 5.53 -4.49 -1.14
CA ALA A 125 5.50 -4.00 0.25
C ALA A 125 6.04 -5.04 1.26
N LEU A 126 5.88 -6.33 0.95
CA LEU A 126 6.39 -7.43 1.78
C LEU A 126 7.90 -7.70 1.62
N GLY A 127 8.61 -6.88 0.85
CA GLY A 127 10.06 -6.98 0.65
C GLY A 127 10.49 -7.46 -0.73
N GLY A 128 9.55 -7.83 -1.61
CA GLY A 128 9.85 -8.32 -2.96
C GLY A 128 10.48 -9.71 -2.96
N GLY A 129 10.19 -10.47 -4.02
CA GLY A 129 10.81 -11.76 -4.29
C GLY A 129 11.30 -11.76 -5.73
N TRP A 130 12.43 -11.11 -5.97
CA TRP A 130 13.24 -11.14 -7.20
C TRP A 130 14.69 -10.80 -6.86
#